data_AF-A0A517Z4Q4-F1
#
_entry.id   AF-A0A517Z4Q4-F1
#
_cell.length_a   1.000
_cell.length_b   1.000
_cell.length_c   1.000
_cell.angle_alpha   90.00
_cell.angle_beta   90.00
_cell.angle_gamma   90.00
#
_symmetry.space_group_name_H-M   'P 1'
#
loop_
_entity.id
_entity.type
_entity.pdbx_description
1 polymer ?
#
loop_
_entity_poly.entity_id
_entity_poly.type
_entity_poly.pdbx_seq_one_letter_code
_entity_poly.pdbx_strand_id
1 'polypeptide(L)'
;MPKRVRIALILVVLLVLNSVALLLTFGPSQGGGEALADPRGDDPPNAPAAIENRRRHVQSHIADVASEPVPMLIQNLIDTSAWFSPAGLSGQEMAQRCWHVVLGNRRCSRLSEELAAMPPHERDTLLEEAFRTTFGMHQDTFDRALTSYETPGAPKNEQSALATQLGVCCSLFLIAEHRELDELLDRIDAVQRFGEEVRNRIKSSEAIPPAVQFVANAHVEPDNAFYISVVLDAVPAQQRDQLIAAADLNGVGTLKEIELTTWNAEPGTFDSVHAWQGLPVDRTGGTETKTAFEWDGERLMDHERQQDVVQQLLAAARALK
;
A
#
# COMPACT_ATOMS: atom_id res chain seq x y z
N MET A 1 -30.40 28.90 -10.99
CA MET A 1 -29.32 28.14 -10.32
C MET A 1 -28.19 29.10 -9.95
N PRO A 2 -27.85 29.25 -8.66
CA PRO A 2 -26.82 30.18 -8.20
C PRO A 2 -25.45 29.86 -8.81
N LYS A 3 -24.62 30.88 -9.10
CA LYS A 3 -23.26 30.70 -9.69
C LYS A 3 -22.42 29.67 -8.92
N ARG A 4 -22.53 29.65 -7.58
CA ARG A 4 -21.81 28.70 -6.71
C ARG A 4 -22.22 27.24 -6.93
N VAL A 5 -23.50 27.00 -7.17
CA VAL A 5 -24.02 25.64 -7.45
C VAL A 5 -23.56 25.16 -8.82
N ARG A 6 -23.42 26.06 -9.81
CA ARG A 6 -22.88 25.70 -11.14
C ARG A 6 -21.40 25.33 -11.09
N ILE A 7 -20.60 26.06 -10.32
CA ILE A 7 -19.17 25.77 -10.13
C ILE A 7 -19.00 24.43 -9.40
N ALA A 8 -19.77 24.19 -8.34
CA ALA A 8 -19.73 22.91 -7.62
C ALA A 8 -20.13 21.74 -8.53
N LEU A 9 -21.16 21.89 -9.37
CA LEU A 9 -21.57 20.84 -10.29
C LEU A 9 -20.51 20.58 -11.37
N ILE A 10 -19.86 21.63 -11.89
CA ILE A 10 -18.76 21.50 -12.86
C ILE A 10 -17.57 20.79 -12.22
N LEU A 11 -17.21 21.12 -10.98
CA LEU A 11 -16.13 20.45 -10.26
C LEU A 11 -16.44 18.97 -10.00
N VAL A 12 -17.67 18.64 -9.58
CA VAL A 12 -18.09 17.25 -9.38
C VAL A 12 -18.10 16.47 -10.70
N VAL A 13 -18.60 17.08 -11.78
CA VAL A 13 -18.59 16.46 -13.11
C VAL A 13 -17.17 16.27 -13.62
N LEU A 14 -16.28 17.24 -13.41
CA LEU A 14 -14.86 17.10 -13.76
C LEU A 14 -14.19 16.02 -12.91
N LEU A 15 -14.50 15.92 -11.61
CA LEU A 15 -13.96 14.88 -10.73
C LEU A 15 -14.41 13.49 -11.18
N VAL A 16 -15.71 13.32 -11.47
CA VAL A 16 -16.29 12.06 -11.96
C VAL A 16 -15.72 11.69 -13.34
N LEU A 17 -15.58 12.65 -14.24
CA LEU A 17 -14.96 12.43 -15.55
C LEU A 17 -13.47 12.10 -15.43
N ASN A 18 -12.76 12.67 -14.46
CA ASN A 18 -11.36 12.33 -14.18
C ASN A 18 -11.23 10.92 -13.62
N SER A 19 -12.11 10.50 -12.71
CA SER A 19 -12.15 9.14 -12.17
C SER A 19 -12.47 8.11 -13.26
N VAL A 20 -13.39 8.43 -14.18
CA VAL A 20 -13.73 7.58 -15.33
C VAL A 20 -12.59 7.54 -16.34
N ALA A 21 -11.88 8.64 -16.58
CA ALA A 21 -10.71 8.67 -17.45
C ALA A 21 -9.52 7.88 -16.85
N LEU A 22 -9.34 7.93 -15.52
CA LEU A 22 -8.38 7.08 -14.80
C LEU A 22 -8.71 5.59 -14.96
N LEU A 23 -9.98 5.21 -14.83
CA LEU A 23 -10.44 3.83 -15.05
C LEU A 23 -10.26 3.35 -16.50
N LEU A 24 -10.26 4.25 -17.49
CA LEU A 24 -10.10 3.91 -18.91
C LEU A 24 -8.64 3.96 -19.40
N THR A 25 -7.75 4.65 -18.68
CA THR A 25 -6.31 4.72 -18.99
C THR A 25 -5.47 3.75 -18.13
N PHE A 26 -5.98 3.37 -16.96
CA PHE A 26 -5.44 2.33 -16.08
C PHE A 26 -6.45 1.18 -15.92
N GLY A 27 -7.10 0.79 -17.02
CA GLY A 27 -8.09 -0.29 -17.02
C GLY A 27 -7.51 -1.60 -16.47
N PRO A 28 -8.38 -2.48 -15.93
CA PRO A 28 -7.94 -3.72 -15.31
C PRO A 28 -7.12 -4.54 -16.32
N SER A 29 -5.99 -5.08 -15.87
CA SER A 29 -5.22 -6.04 -16.64
C SER A 29 -6.16 -7.12 -17.16
N GLN A 30 -6.17 -7.39 -18.47
CA GLN A 30 -6.81 -8.58 -19.03
C GLN A 30 -5.98 -9.85 -18.75
N GLY A 31 -5.58 -10.02 -17.49
CA GLY A 31 -5.12 -11.30 -16.97
C GLY A 31 -6.37 -12.12 -16.63
N GLY A 32 -6.54 -13.25 -17.30
CA GLY A 32 -7.74 -14.10 -17.21
C GLY A 32 -7.97 -14.71 -15.84
N GLY A 33 -8.53 -13.92 -14.92
CA GLY A 33 -9.40 -14.42 -13.87
C GLY A 33 -10.82 -14.44 -14.42
N GLU A 34 -11.52 -15.58 -14.29
CA GLU A 34 -12.97 -15.61 -14.46
C GLU A 34 -13.56 -14.41 -13.72
N ALA A 35 -14.38 -13.63 -14.40
CA ALA A 35 -15.13 -12.54 -13.79
C ALA A 35 -16.03 -13.16 -12.70
N LEU A 36 -15.53 -13.20 -11.47
CA LEU A 36 -16.35 -13.39 -10.28
C LEU A 36 -17.41 -12.31 -10.34
N ALA A 37 -18.66 -12.76 -10.50
CA ALA A 37 -19.82 -11.90 -10.63
C ALA A 37 -19.77 -10.79 -9.58
N ASP A 38 -19.85 -9.54 -10.05
CA ASP A 38 -20.01 -8.35 -9.22
C ASP A 38 -21.21 -8.59 -8.28
N PRO A 39 -21.02 -8.74 -6.95
CA PRO A 39 -22.12 -8.89 -6.03
C PRO A 39 -22.69 -7.51 -5.73
N ARG A 40 -23.06 -6.74 -6.77
CA ARG A 40 -24.06 -5.67 -6.68
C ARG A 40 -25.46 -6.27 -6.61
N GLY A 41 -25.62 -7.31 -5.79
CA GLY A 41 -26.94 -7.67 -5.30
C GLY A 41 -27.35 -6.59 -4.32
N ASP A 42 -28.56 -6.04 -4.50
CA ASP A 42 -29.21 -5.03 -3.65
C ASP A 42 -29.44 -5.50 -2.18
N ASP A 43 -28.76 -6.56 -1.74
CA ASP A 43 -28.85 -7.07 -0.39
C ASP A 43 -28.16 -6.09 0.57
N PRO A 44 -28.81 -5.69 1.67
CA PRO A 44 -28.17 -4.85 2.67
C PRO A 44 -26.86 -5.53 3.10
N PRO A 45 -25.80 -4.75 3.37
CA PRO A 45 -24.48 -5.31 3.65
C PRO A 45 -24.54 -6.37 4.75
N ASN A 46 -25.52 -6.30 5.66
CA ASN A 46 -25.67 -7.21 6.79
C ASN A 46 -26.66 -8.37 6.59
N ALA A 47 -27.11 -8.62 5.36
CA ALA A 47 -27.94 -9.78 5.06
C ALA A 47 -27.14 -11.09 5.27
N PRO A 48 -27.73 -12.15 5.88
CA PRO A 48 -27.04 -13.41 6.12
C PRO A 48 -26.37 -14.02 4.87
N ALA A 49 -26.99 -13.89 3.70
CA ALA A 49 -26.42 -14.37 2.44
C ALA A 49 -25.16 -13.59 2.02
N ALA A 50 -25.14 -12.26 2.22
CA ALA A 50 -23.98 -11.42 1.93
C ALA A 50 -22.82 -11.72 2.90
N ILE A 51 -23.12 -12.03 4.17
CA ILE A 51 -22.13 -12.47 5.16
C ILE A 51 -21.49 -13.77 4.71
N GLU A 52 -22.31 -14.75 4.34
CA GLU A 52 -21.82 -16.06 3.92
C GLU A 52 -21.00 -16.01 2.62
N ASN A 53 -21.40 -15.17 1.67
CA ASN A 53 -20.62 -14.95 0.45
C ASN A 53 -19.25 -14.32 0.74
N ARG A 54 -19.18 -13.31 1.61
CA ARG A 54 -17.89 -12.71 2.02
C ARG A 54 -17.02 -13.69 2.79
N ARG A 55 -17.62 -14.49 3.67
CA ARG A 55 -16.91 -15.56 4.38
C ARG A 55 -16.29 -16.56 3.40
N ARG A 56 -17.07 -17.05 2.44
CA ARG A 56 -16.57 -17.96 1.38
C ARG A 56 -15.45 -17.34 0.56
N HIS A 57 -15.51 -16.04 0.28
CA HIS A 57 -14.44 -15.33 -0.41
C HIS A 57 -13.15 -15.27 0.43
N VAL A 58 -13.25 -14.95 1.73
CA VAL A 58 -12.11 -14.99 2.66
C VAL A 58 -11.50 -16.40 2.71
N GLN A 59 -12.33 -17.44 2.83
CA GLN A 59 -11.89 -18.84 2.83
C GLN A 59 -11.18 -19.24 1.55
N SER A 60 -11.73 -18.88 0.39
CA SER A 60 -11.10 -19.12 -0.91
C SER A 60 -9.74 -18.44 -0.98
N HIS A 61 -9.66 -17.17 -0.56
CA HIS A 61 -8.41 -16.44 -0.59
C HIS A 61 -7.35 -17.06 0.35
N ILE A 62 -7.73 -17.49 1.55
CA ILE A 62 -6.83 -18.23 2.46
C ILE A 62 -6.33 -19.51 1.80
N ALA A 63 -7.22 -20.27 1.14
CA ALA A 63 -6.84 -21.51 0.46
C ALA A 63 -5.90 -21.25 -0.72
N ASP A 64 -6.16 -20.21 -1.51
CA ASP A 64 -5.29 -19.79 -2.62
C ASP A 64 -3.91 -19.43 -2.09
N VAL A 65 -3.83 -18.53 -1.10
CA VAL A 65 -2.57 -18.12 -0.46
C VAL A 65 -1.86 -19.32 0.15
N ALA A 66 -2.55 -20.27 0.79
CA ALA A 66 -1.93 -21.46 1.37
C ALA A 66 -1.27 -22.36 0.31
N SER A 67 -1.84 -22.41 -0.89
CA SER A 67 -1.37 -23.27 -1.99
C SER A 67 -0.21 -22.68 -2.81
N GLU A 68 0.03 -21.36 -2.70
CA GLU A 68 1.07 -20.68 -3.47
C GLU A 68 2.48 -21.10 -3.00
N PRO A 69 3.40 -21.47 -3.90
CA PRO A 69 4.80 -21.61 -3.54
C PRO A 69 5.44 -20.25 -3.24
N VAL A 70 6.51 -20.22 -2.44
CA VAL A 70 7.18 -18.98 -1.99
C VAL A 70 7.52 -18.01 -3.14
N PRO A 71 8.10 -18.44 -4.28
CA PRO A 71 8.35 -17.53 -5.40
C PRO A 71 7.08 -16.89 -5.97
N MET A 72 5.94 -17.61 -5.93
CA MET A 72 4.65 -17.04 -6.36
C MET A 72 4.11 -16.04 -5.34
N LEU A 73 4.33 -16.24 -4.04
CA LEU A 73 3.96 -15.24 -3.03
C LEU A 73 4.60 -13.88 -3.33
N ILE A 74 5.91 -13.88 -3.65
CA ILE A 74 6.67 -12.68 -4.03
C ILE A 74 6.06 -12.02 -5.27
N GLN A 75 5.84 -12.81 -6.32
CA GLN A 75 5.27 -12.33 -7.57
C GLN A 75 3.86 -11.74 -7.37
N ASN A 76 3.11 -12.29 -6.42
CA ASN A 76 1.74 -11.90 -6.11
C ASN A 76 1.65 -10.86 -4.97
N LEU A 77 2.76 -10.33 -4.45
CA LEU A 77 2.72 -9.18 -3.53
C LEU A 77 2.11 -7.94 -4.19
N ILE A 78 2.23 -7.83 -5.52
CA ILE A 78 1.59 -6.77 -6.31
C ILE A 78 0.13 -7.08 -6.63
N ASP A 79 -0.35 -8.31 -6.40
CA ASP A 79 -1.74 -8.64 -6.67
C ASP A 79 -2.63 -8.17 -5.51
N THR A 80 -3.29 -7.05 -5.75
CA THR A 80 -4.20 -6.41 -4.80
C THR A 80 -5.66 -6.85 -4.99
N SER A 81 -5.95 -7.81 -5.86
CA SER A 81 -7.34 -8.20 -6.19
C SER A 81 -8.12 -8.68 -4.96
N ALA A 82 -7.46 -9.39 -4.04
CA ALA A 82 -8.05 -9.85 -2.78
C ALA A 82 -8.30 -8.72 -1.75
N TRP A 83 -7.66 -7.57 -1.95
CA TRP A 83 -7.70 -6.44 -1.03
C TRP A 83 -8.79 -5.42 -1.33
N PHE A 84 -9.16 -5.30 -2.60
CA PHE A 84 -10.24 -4.44 -3.04
C PHE A 84 -11.60 -5.14 -2.85
N SER A 85 -11.94 -5.45 -1.60
CA SER A 85 -13.36 -5.54 -1.23
C SER A 85 -13.90 -4.11 -1.17
N PRO A 86 -14.93 -3.74 -1.96
CA PRO A 86 -15.45 -2.37 -2.05
C PRO A 86 -15.94 -1.79 -0.72
N ALA A 87 -16.09 -2.65 0.28
CA ALA A 87 -16.61 -2.26 1.57
C ALA A 87 -15.50 -1.68 2.46
N GLY A 88 -14.30 -2.24 2.57
CA GLY A 88 -13.42 -2.10 3.74
C GLY A 88 -13.15 -0.73 4.38
N LEU A 89 -13.28 0.40 3.71
CA LEU A 89 -12.59 1.60 4.16
C LEU A 89 -13.34 2.90 3.82
N SER A 90 -13.64 3.70 4.86
CA SER A 90 -14.39 4.94 4.72
C SER A 90 -13.57 6.02 3.99
N GLY A 91 -14.22 6.93 3.26
CA GLY A 91 -13.55 7.92 2.40
C GLY A 91 -12.61 8.91 3.10
N GLN A 92 -12.54 8.92 4.44
CA GLN A 92 -11.55 9.70 5.19
C GLN A 92 -10.22 8.97 5.39
N GLU A 93 -10.18 7.64 5.43
CA GLU A 93 -8.90 6.96 5.71
C GLU A 93 -8.02 6.80 4.45
N MET A 94 -8.47 7.20 3.25
CA MET A 94 -7.84 6.86 1.96
C MET A 94 -6.48 7.52 1.70
N ALA A 95 -6.10 8.56 2.45
CA ALA A 95 -4.94 9.36 2.10
C ALA A 95 -3.58 8.71 2.43
N GLN A 96 -3.50 7.73 3.34
CA GLN A 96 -2.23 7.24 3.90
C GLN A 96 -2.37 5.80 4.41
N ARG A 97 -2.45 4.83 3.48
CA ARG A 97 -2.88 3.46 3.80
C ARG A 97 -1.87 2.37 3.49
N CYS A 98 -0.69 2.71 2.96
CA CYS A 98 0.25 1.67 2.55
C CYS A 98 0.57 0.74 3.74
N TRP A 99 0.68 1.28 4.96
CA TRP A 99 0.92 0.48 6.15
C TRP A 99 -0.19 -0.53 6.45
N HIS A 100 -1.44 -0.06 6.58
CA HIS A 100 -2.60 -0.93 6.85
C HIS A 100 -2.81 -2.00 5.74
N VAL A 101 -2.61 -1.60 4.48
CA VAL A 101 -2.72 -2.49 3.32
C VAL A 101 -1.52 -3.42 3.20
N VAL A 102 -0.38 -3.15 3.83
CA VAL A 102 0.69 -4.15 3.94
C VAL A 102 0.37 -5.12 5.07
N LEU A 103 -0.06 -4.62 6.22
CA LEU A 103 -0.26 -5.43 7.43
C LEU A 103 -1.39 -6.47 7.31
N GLY A 104 -2.47 -6.17 6.59
CA GLY A 104 -3.50 -7.19 6.32
C GLY A 104 -3.17 -8.14 5.16
N ASN A 105 -1.97 -8.05 4.57
CA ASN A 105 -1.68 -8.76 3.32
C ASN A 105 -1.35 -10.19 3.69
N ARG A 106 -2.29 -11.10 3.47
CA ARG A 106 -2.10 -12.50 3.84
C ARG A 106 -0.86 -13.11 3.16
N ARG A 107 -0.52 -12.69 1.93
CA ARG A 107 0.72 -13.12 1.26
C ARG A 107 1.97 -12.53 1.93
N CYS A 108 1.93 -11.25 2.32
CA CYS A 108 3.05 -10.62 3.02
C CYS A 108 3.25 -11.22 4.42
N SER A 109 2.18 -11.40 5.19
CA SER A 109 2.21 -12.02 6.51
C SER A 109 2.68 -13.48 6.43
N ARG A 110 2.15 -14.28 5.50
CA ARG A 110 2.66 -15.64 5.26
C ARG A 110 4.14 -15.64 4.87
N LEU A 111 4.56 -14.75 3.97
CA LEU A 111 5.96 -14.66 3.56
C LEU A 111 6.85 -14.25 4.74
N SER A 112 6.40 -13.39 5.65
CA SER A 112 7.12 -13.05 6.88
C SER A 112 7.31 -14.27 7.80
N GLU A 113 6.27 -15.09 7.98
CA GLU A 113 6.36 -16.35 8.74
C GLU A 113 7.38 -17.33 8.11
N GLU A 114 7.35 -17.49 6.78
CA GLU A 114 8.29 -18.34 6.05
C GLU A 114 9.73 -17.81 6.20
N LEU A 115 9.95 -16.50 6.07
CA LEU A 115 11.25 -15.85 6.25
C LEU A 115 11.78 -16.00 7.69
N ALA A 116 10.91 -15.92 8.70
CA ALA A 116 11.28 -16.12 10.11
C ALA A 116 11.80 -17.54 10.38
N ALA A 117 11.32 -18.53 9.62
CA ALA A 117 11.72 -19.93 9.72
C ALA A 117 12.99 -20.27 8.89
N MET A 118 13.42 -19.39 7.98
CA MET A 118 14.56 -19.62 7.09
C MET A 118 15.92 -19.32 7.76
N PRO A 119 17.01 -20.00 7.35
CA PRO A 119 18.37 -19.61 7.70
C PRO A 119 18.69 -18.18 7.21
N PRO A 120 19.49 -17.39 7.95
CA PRO A 120 19.74 -15.98 7.61
C PRO A 120 20.19 -15.75 6.16
N HIS A 121 21.13 -16.53 5.64
CA HIS A 121 21.63 -16.35 4.27
C HIS A 121 20.57 -16.59 3.16
N GLU A 122 19.65 -17.54 3.36
CA GLU A 122 18.55 -17.82 2.43
C GLU A 122 17.50 -16.71 2.50
N ARG A 123 17.13 -16.33 3.74
CA ARG A 123 16.23 -15.21 4.02
C ARG A 123 16.71 -13.93 3.37
N ASP A 124 18.00 -13.64 3.51
CA ASP A 124 18.65 -12.45 2.97
C ASP A 124 18.57 -12.39 1.45
N THR A 125 18.81 -13.53 0.80
CA THR A 125 18.69 -13.68 -0.66
C THR A 125 17.26 -13.47 -1.13
N LEU A 126 16.28 -14.04 -0.40
CA LEU A 126 14.87 -13.96 -0.76
C LEU A 126 14.29 -12.55 -0.56
N LEU A 127 14.73 -11.82 0.47
CA LEU A 127 14.37 -10.42 0.70
C LEU A 127 14.89 -9.51 -0.42
N GLU A 128 16.13 -9.73 -0.86
CA GLU A 128 16.69 -9.00 -2.00
C GLU A 128 15.91 -9.32 -3.29
N GLU A 129 15.56 -10.59 -3.51
CA GLU A 129 14.72 -10.99 -4.64
C GLU A 129 13.33 -10.33 -4.59
N ALA A 130 12.70 -10.28 -3.41
CA ALA A 130 11.40 -9.67 -3.22
C ALA A 130 11.42 -8.17 -3.52
N PHE A 131 12.41 -7.45 -2.98
CA PHE A 131 12.58 -6.03 -3.28
C PHE A 131 12.89 -5.79 -4.76
N ARG A 132 13.88 -6.49 -5.32
CA ARG A 132 14.25 -6.35 -6.74
C ARG A 132 13.07 -6.61 -7.67
N THR A 133 12.26 -7.63 -7.38
CA THR A 133 11.11 -8.00 -8.21
C THR A 133 10.01 -6.92 -8.12
N THR A 134 9.61 -6.55 -6.91
CA THR A 134 8.53 -5.57 -6.70
C THR A 134 8.93 -4.16 -7.15
N PHE A 135 10.14 -3.71 -6.82
CA PHE A 135 10.66 -2.41 -7.24
C PHE A 135 10.94 -2.35 -8.73
N GLY A 136 11.53 -3.40 -9.33
CA GLY A 136 11.73 -3.46 -10.78
C GLY A 136 10.42 -3.38 -11.56
N MET A 137 9.37 -4.07 -11.11
CA MET A 137 8.03 -3.94 -11.71
C MET A 137 7.43 -2.55 -11.53
N HIS A 138 7.69 -1.90 -10.41
CA HIS A 138 7.25 -0.53 -10.16
C HIS A 138 7.94 0.48 -11.10
N GLN A 139 9.26 0.33 -11.28
CA GLN A 139 10.04 1.11 -12.23
C GLN A 139 9.53 0.91 -13.66
N ASP A 140 9.38 -0.34 -14.10
CA ASP A 140 8.85 -0.69 -15.42
C ASP A 140 7.45 -0.12 -15.66
N THR A 141 6.59 -0.12 -14.63
CA THR A 141 5.21 0.40 -14.71
C THR A 141 5.23 1.88 -15.06
N PHE A 142 6.01 2.68 -14.33
CA PHE A 142 6.12 4.12 -14.60
C PHE A 142 6.88 4.41 -15.89
N ASP A 143 7.97 3.70 -16.17
CA ASP A 143 8.73 3.92 -17.40
C ASP A 143 7.90 3.65 -18.66
N ARG A 144 7.13 2.56 -18.68
CA ARG A 144 6.19 2.28 -19.78
C ARG A 144 5.09 3.32 -19.85
N ALA A 145 4.51 3.71 -18.71
CA ALA A 145 3.46 4.70 -18.68
C ALA A 145 3.92 6.06 -19.25
N LEU A 146 5.05 6.59 -18.76
CA LEU A 146 5.60 7.87 -19.20
C LEU A 146 6.04 7.82 -20.66
N THR A 147 6.70 6.75 -21.08
CA THR A 147 7.11 6.55 -22.48
C THR A 147 5.92 6.52 -23.44
N SER A 148 4.76 5.98 -23.01
CA SER A 148 3.55 5.94 -23.84
C SER A 148 2.97 7.32 -24.16
N TYR A 149 3.26 8.33 -23.33
CA TYR A 149 2.90 9.73 -23.60
C TYR A 149 3.95 10.44 -24.46
N GLU A 150 5.23 10.14 -24.25
CA GLU A 150 6.33 10.80 -24.94
C GLU A 150 6.56 10.28 -26.36
N THR A 151 6.26 9.00 -26.62
CA THR A 151 6.58 8.33 -27.88
C THR A 151 5.30 7.85 -28.60
N PRO A 152 4.99 8.37 -29.80
CA PRO A 152 3.88 7.89 -30.60
C PRO A 152 3.98 6.38 -30.89
N GLY A 153 2.94 5.62 -30.57
CA GLY A 153 2.85 4.18 -30.86
C GLY A 153 3.56 3.27 -29.85
N ALA A 154 4.13 3.81 -28.77
CA ALA A 154 4.65 2.99 -27.68
C ALA A 154 3.51 2.21 -26.99
N PRO A 155 3.77 0.97 -26.53
CA PRO A 155 2.79 0.20 -25.77
C PRO A 155 2.35 0.94 -24.51
N LYS A 156 1.06 0.82 -24.17
CA LYS A 156 0.55 1.33 -22.90
C LYS A 156 0.97 0.40 -21.76
N ASN A 157 1.10 0.99 -20.58
CA ASN A 157 1.24 0.21 -19.36
C ASN A 157 -0.11 -0.44 -18.99
N GLU A 158 -0.09 -1.72 -18.63
CA GLU A 158 -1.25 -2.50 -18.21
C GLU A 158 -1.23 -2.80 -16.70
N GLN A 159 -0.12 -2.48 -16.03
CA GLN A 159 0.07 -2.75 -14.61
C GLN A 159 -0.48 -1.60 -13.75
N SER A 160 -1.10 -1.90 -12.62
CA SER A 160 -1.55 -0.84 -11.70
C SER A 160 -0.37 -0.22 -10.95
N ALA A 161 -0.30 1.13 -10.94
CA ALA A 161 0.70 1.89 -10.18
C ALA A 161 0.53 1.68 -8.67
N LEU A 162 -0.71 1.68 -8.17
CA LEU A 162 -1.02 1.39 -6.77
C LEU A 162 -0.63 -0.04 -6.39
N ALA A 163 -0.92 -1.01 -7.26
CA ALA A 163 -0.58 -2.41 -7.04
C ALA A 163 0.94 -2.62 -6.87
N THR A 164 1.73 -2.02 -7.75
CA THR A 164 3.20 -2.11 -7.68
C THR A 164 3.79 -1.30 -6.52
N GLN A 165 3.22 -0.14 -6.20
CA GLN A 165 3.58 0.62 -4.99
C GLN A 165 3.38 -0.23 -3.72
N LEU A 166 2.24 -0.90 -3.59
CA LEU A 166 1.95 -1.77 -2.45
C LEU A 166 2.86 -2.99 -2.39
N GLY A 167 3.28 -3.53 -3.54
CA GLY A 167 4.32 -4.56 -3.59
C GLY A 167 5.67 -4.05 -3.04
N VAL A 168 6.08 -2.83 -3.40
CA VAL A 168 7.27 -2.17 -2.83
C VAL A 168 7.11 -1.95 -1.32
N CYS A 169 5.92 -1.55 -0.87
CA CYS A 169 5.64 -1.39 0.56
C CYS A 169 5.76 -2.74 1.30
N CYS A 170 5.24 -3.83 0.73
CA CYS A 170 5.39 -5.16 1.30
C CYS A 170 6.86 -5.57 1.42
N SER A 171 7.68 -5.34 0.38
CA SER A 171 9.09 -5.72 0.43
C SER A 171 9.90 -4.85 1.41
N LEU A 172 9.62 -3.55 1.51
CA LEU A 172 10.21 -2.69 2.54
C LEU A 172 9.84 -3.13 3.96
N PHE A 173 8.57 -3.50 4.19
CA PHE A 173 8.14 -4.05 5.48
C PHE A 173 8.87 -5.36 5.82
N LEU A 174 8.97 -6.30 4.88
CA LEU A 174 9.69 -7.54 5.10
C LEU A 174 11.18 -7.32 5.38
N ILE A 175 11.80 -6.31 4.78
CA ILE A 175 13.18 -5.92 5.10
C ILE A 175 13.26 -5.36 6.52
N ALA A 176 12.33 -4.47 6.91
CA ALA A 176 12.27 -3.91 8.26
C ALA A 176 12.18 -4.98 9.37
N GLU A 177 11.42 -6.04 9.11
CA GLU A 177 11.21 -7.14 10.06
C GLU A 177 12.42 -8.06 10.24
N HIS A 178 13.24 -8.23 9.19
CA HIS A 178 14.19 -9.34 9.10
C HIS A 178 15.64 -8.91 8.88
N ARG A 179 15.91 -7.62 8.63
CA ARG A 179 17.24 -7.07 8.32
C ARG A 179 17.60 -5.92 9.25
N GLU A 180 18.86 -5.53 9.17
CA GLU A 180 19.37 -4.34 9.85
C GLU A 180 18.78 -3.07 9.24
N LEU A 181 18.58 -2.05 10.11
CA LEU A 181 18.03 -0.74 9.74
C LEU A 181 18.75 -0.10 8.53
N ASP A 182 20.07 -0.27 8.41
CA ASP A 182 20.85 0.30 7.30
C ASP A 182 20.40 -0.22 5.93
N GLU A 183 20.07 -1.51 5.81
CA GLU A 183 19.60 -2.08 4.54
C GLU A 183 18.21 -1.52 4.17
N LEU A 184 17.32 -1.34 5.15
CA LEU A 184 16.03 -0.70 4.95
C LEU A 184 16.20 0.73 4.43
N LEU A 185 17.06 1.52 5.07
CA LEU A 185 17.31 2.92 4.71
C LEU A 185 17.87 3.04 3.28
N ASP A 186 18.78 2.15 2.88
CA ASP A 186 19.30 2.12 1.51
C ASP A 186 18.19 1.84 0.48
N ARG A 187 17.23 0.98 0.80
CA ARG A 187 16.07 0.69 -0.08
C ARG A 187 15.07 1.83 -0.11
N ILE A 188 14.83 2.50 1.03
CA ILE A 188 14.03 3.73 1.08
C ILE A 188 14.65 4.80 0.17
N ASP A 189 15.97 5.01 0.24
CA ASP A 189 16.67 5.97 -0.60
C ASP A 189 16.57 5.66 -2.10
N ALA A 190 16.63 4.37 -2.46
CA ALA A 190 16.43 3.95 -3.85
C ALA A 190 15.01 4.30 -4.35
N VAL A 191 13.99 4.07 -3.53
CA VAL A 191 12.59 4.38 -3.87
C VAL A 191 12.36 5.89 -3.94
N GLN A 192 12.86 6.67 -2.98
CA GLN A 192 12.73 8.13 -2.99
C GLN A 192 13.42 8.77 -4.20
N ARG A 193 14.65 8.33 -4.52
CA ARG A 193 15.37 8.81 -5.70
C ARG A 193 14.62 8.52 -6.98
N PHE A 194 14.06 7.32 -7.13
CA PHE A 194 13.24 6.97 -8.27
C PHE A 194 11.99 7.87 -8.39
N GLY A 195 11.31 8.14 -7.27
CA GLY A 195 10.15 9.03 -7.29
C GLY A 195 10.50 10.48 -7.66
N GLU A 196 11.65 10.98 -7.22
CA GLU A 196 12.20 12.27 -7.66
C GLU A 196 12.48 12.28 -9.17
N GLU A 197 13.13 11.25 -9.70
CA GLU A 197 13.43 11.09 -11.13
C GLU A 197 12.15 11.13 -11.97
N VAL A 198 11.12 10.37 -11.58
CA VAL A 198 9.81 10.35 -12.24
C VAL A 198 9.14 11.71 -12.19
N ARG A 199 9.08 12.36 -11.02
CA ARG A 199 8.46 13.69 -10.89
C ARG A 199 9.20 14.74 -11.72
N ASN A 200 10.52 14.66 -11.81
CA ASN A 200 11.32 15.55 -12.64
C ASN A 200 11.07 15.30 -14.13
N ARG A 201 11.02 14.04 -14.57
CA ARG A 201 10.67 13.66 -15.95
C ARG A 201 9.31 14.22 -16.35
N ILE A 202 8.29 14.05 -15.50
CA ILE A 202 6.93 14.60 -15.71
C ILE A 202 6.97 16.13 -15.85
N LYS A 203 7.64 16.83 -14.92
CA LYS A 203 7.74 18.31 -14.97
C LYS A 203 8.46 18.84 -16.21
N SER A 204 9.40 18.06 -16.75
CA SER A 204 10.21 18.46 -17.90
C SER A 204 9.58 18.17 -19.26
N SER A 205 8.49 17.39 -19.31
CA SER A 205 7.88 16.92 -20.55
C SER A 205 6.52 17.57 -20.80
N GLU A 206 6.40 18.30 -21.91
CA GLU A 206 5.12 18.90 -22.34
C GLU A 206 4.12 17.85 -22.84
N ALA A 207 4.58 16.63 -23.15
CA ALA A 207 3.75 15.54 -23.66
C ALA A 207 2.93 14.85 -22.55
N ILE A 208 3.33 15.02 -21.28
CA ILE A 208 2.72 14.31 -20.15
C ILE A 208 1.56 15.14 -19.58
N PRO A 209 0.32 14.60 -19.54
CA PRO A 209 -0.82 15.33 -18.99
C PRO A 209 -0.70 15.59 -17.48
N PRO A 210 -1.26 16.71 -16.96
CA PRO A 210 -1.30 16.99 -15.52
C PRO A 210 -1.93 15.88 -14.67
N ALA A 211 -2.85 15.09 -15.24
CA ALA A 211 -3.45 13.95 -14.55
C ALA A 211 -2.42 12.87 -14.18
N VAL A 212 -1.38 12.67 -15.01
CA VAL A 212 -0.28 11.74 -14.73
C VAL A 212 0.56 12.23 -13.56
N GLN A 213 0.71 13.55 -13.40
CA GLN A 213 1.39 14.13 -12.24
C GLN A 213 0.65 13.84 -10.93
N PHE A 214 -0.69 13.87 -10.94
CA PHE A 214 -1.48 13.46 -9.78
C PHE A 214 -1.24 12.00 -9.41
N VAL A 215 -1.25 11.10 -10.41
CA VAL A 215 -0.98 9.66 -10.21
C VAL A 215 0.43 9.43 -9.67
N ALA A 216 1.43 10.10 -10.25
CA ALA A 216 2.82 9.99 -9.78
C ALA A 216 2.97 10.49 -8.34
N ASN A 217 2.38 11.64 -8.00
CA ASN A 217 2.42 12.16 -6.63
C ASN A 217 1.76 11.22 -5.61
N ALA A 218 0.76 10.43 -6.04
CA ALA A 218 0.06 9.50 -5.16
C ALA A 218 0.71 8.11 -5.07
N HIS A 219 1.39 7.66 -6.14
CA HIS A 219 1.73 6.25 -6.29
C HIS A 219 3.19 5.94 -6.63
N VAL A 220 4.04 6.93 -6.91
CA VAL A 220 5.45 6.66 -7.27
C VAL A 220 6.32 6.27 -6.07
N GLU A 221 5.87 6.62 -4.87
CA GLU A 221 6.51 6.30 -3.60
C GLU A 221 5.43 5.92 -2.58
N PRO A 222 5.71 5.05 -1.61
CA PRO A 222 4.89 4.89 -0.42
C PRO A 222 4.50 6.23 0.22
N ASP A 223 3.34 6.27 0.87
CA ASP A 223 2.94 7.48 1.59
C ASP A 223 3.85 7.77 2.80
N ASN A 224 3.89 9.04 3.22
CA ASN A 224 4.79 9.48 4.29
C ASN A 224 4.51 8.80 5.64
N ALA A 225 3.26 8.41 5.92
CA ALA A 225 2.94 7.68 7.14
C ALA A 225 3.51 6.25 7.12
N PHE A 226 3.57 5.62 5.94
CA PHE A 226 4.24 4.34 5.76
C PHE A 226 5.74 4.43 6.07
N TYR A 227 6.46 5.42 5.52
CA TYR A 227 7.88 5.59 5.81
C TYR A 227 8.15 5.76 7.31
N ILE A 228 7.30 6.52 8.01
CA ILE A 228 7.40 6.65 9.46
C ILE A 228 7.17 5.31 10.14
N SER A 229 6.07 4.63 9.81
CA SER A 229 5.68 3.38 10.47
C SER A 229 6.73 2.29 10.28
N VAL A 230 7.22 2.10 9.04
CA VAL A 230 8.20 1.04 8.72
C VAL A 230 9.56 1.28 9.38
N VAL A 231 10.01 2.54 9.50
CA VAL A 231 11.28 2.86 10.19
C VAL A 231 11.16 2.67 11.70
N LEU A 232 10.01 3.03 12.29
CA LEU A 232 9.77 2.80 13.72
C LEU A 232 9.63 1.32 14.06
N ASP A 233 9.13 0.50 13.12
CA ASP A 233 9.02 -0.96 13.27
C ASP A 233 10.40 -1.65 13.20
N ALA A 234 11.30 -1.12 12.36
CA ALA A 234 12.65 -1.66 12.17
C ALA A 234 13.61 -1.45 13.36
N VAL A 235 13.19 -0.76 14.42
CA VAL A 235 14.06 -0.42 15.56
C VAL A 235 13.53 -0.91 16.91
N PRO A 236 14.42 -1.28 17.85
CA PRO A 236 14.02 -1.58 19.23
C PRO A 236 13.31 -0.40 19.90
N ALA A 237 12.45 -0.69 20.88
CA ALA A 237 11.62 0.32 21.56
C ALA A 237 12.42 1.54 22.09
N GLN A 238 13.61 1.32 22.65
CA GLN A 238 14.45 2.42 23.17
C GLN A 238 14.94 3.37 22.06
N GLN A 239 15.23 2.86 20.86
CA GLN A 239 15.63 3.66 19.71
C GLN A 239 14.41 4.33 19.07
N ARG A 240 13.26 3.64 19.07
CA ARG A 240 11.98 4.19 18.61
C ARG A 240 11.63 5.50 19.31
N ASP A 241 11.73 5.55 20.64
CA ASP A 241 11.44 6.75 21.42
C ASP A 241 12.37 7.93 21.07
N GLN A 242 13.64 7.63 20.76
CA GLN A 242 14.61 8.64 20.30
C GLN A 242 14.23 9.20 18.94
N LEU A 243 13.79 8.33 18.02
CA LEU A 243 13.34 8.74 16.68
C LEU A 243 12.05 9.58 16.74
N ILE A 244 11.09 9.16 17.57
CA ILE A 244 9.84 9.91 17.81
C ILE A 244 10.15 11.33 18.30
N ALA A 245 11.08 11.47 19.24
CA ALA A 245 11.50 12.77 19.76
C ALA A 245 12.28 13.60 18.72
N ALA A 246 13.18 12.97 17.97
CA ALA A 246 14.05 13.66 17.01
C ALA A 246 13.27 14.27 15.82
N ALA A 247 12.22 13.59 15.36
CA ALA A 247 11.36 14.06 14.28
C ALA A 247 10.09 14.80 14.75
N ASP A 248 9.97 15.07 16.06
CA ASP A 248 8.79 15.71 16.69
C ASP A 248 7.47 15.02 16.31
N LEU A 249 7.45 13.68 16.28
CA LEU A 249 6.29 12.91 15.80
C LEU A 249 5.05 13.13 16.68
N ASN A 250 5.23 13.26 18.00
CA ASN A 250 4.14 13.58 18.94
C ASN A 250 3.56 14.98 18.72
N GLY A 251 4.31 15.87 18.07
CA GLY A 251 3.86 17.20 17.74
C GLY A 251 3.07 17.26 16.43
N VAL A 252 3.12 16.22 15.59
CA VAL A 252 2.54 16.20 14.22
C VAL A 252 1.47 15.13 13.98
N GLY A 253 1.30 14.19 14.90
CA GLY A 253 0.41 13.06 14.73
C GLY A 253 0.38 12.16 15.96
N THR A 254 -0.17 10.96 15.77
CA THR A 254 -0.35 9.96 16.82
C THR A 254 0.16 8.60 16.38
N LEU A 255 0.65 7.82 17.34
CA LEU A 255 0.95 6.41 17.13
C LEU A 255 -0.22 5.58 17.65
N LYS A 256 -0.70 4.66 16.82
CA LYS A 256 -1.76 3.70 17.16
C LYS A 256 -1.24 2.29 17.11
N GLU A 257 -1.70 1.47 18.03
CA GLU A 257 -1.48 0.03 18.01
C GLU A 257 -2.54 -0.64 17.14
N ILE A 258 -2.08 -1.52 16.25
CA ILE A 258 -2.91 -2.35 15.38
C ILE A 258 -2.69 -3.80 15.78
N GLU A 259 -3.77 -4.49 16.14
CA GLU A 259 -3.77 -5.93 16.38
C GLU A 259 -3.84 -6.68 15.05
N LEU A 260 -2.90 -7.59 14.80
CA LEU A 260 -2.84 -8.44 13.62
C LEU A 260 -3.12 -9.88 14.01
N THR A 261 -3.96 -10.54 13.22
CA THR A 261 -4.17 -11.99 13.31
C THR A 261 -3.24 -12.72 12.36
N THR A 262 -3.05 -14.02 12.57
CA THR A 262 -2.34 -14.89 11.62
C THR A 262 -2.97 -14.79 10.22
N TRP A 263 -2.16 -14.97 9.18
CA TRP A 263 -2.61 -14.84 7.78
C TRP A 263 -3.70 -15.83 7.38
N ASN A 264 -3.95 -16.88 8.18
CA ASN A 264 -4.95 -17.91 7.95
C ASN A 264 -6.18 -17.80 8.89
N ALA A 265 -6.28 -16.75 9.71
CA ALA A 265 -7.42 -16.52 10.61
C ALA A 265 -8.71 -16.18 9.84
N GLU A 266 -9.86 -16.57 10.38
CA GLU A 266 -11.17 -16.34 9.76
C GLU A 266 -12.25 -15.92 10.79
N PRO A 267 -12.69 -14.65 10.81
CA PRO A 267 -12.19 -13.52 10.05
C PRO A 267 -10.94 -12.87 10.69
N GLY A 268 -9.98 -12.47 9.87
CA GLY A 268 -8.80 -11.72 10.28
C GLY A 268 -9.09 -10.22 10.53
N THR A 269 -8.11 -9.50 11.10
CA THR A 269 -8.24 -8.07 11.49
C THR A 269 -8.80 -7.20 10.36
N PHE A 270 -8.30 -7.37 9.14
CA PHE A 270 -8.61 -6.50 8.00
C PHE A 270 -9.70 -7.06 7.08
N ASP A 271 -10.32 -8.19 7.43
CA ASP A 271 -11.35 -8.78 6.58
C ASP A 271 -12.61 -7.91 6.55
N SER A 272 -13.16 -7.73 5.36
CA SER A 272 -14.42 -7.00 5.17
C SER A 272 -15.58 -7.57 6.00
N VAL A 273 -15.60 -8.88 6.25
CA VAL A 273 -16.66 -9.47 7.08
C VAL A 273 -16.56 -9.03 8.54
N HIS A 274 -15.36 -8.79 9.10
CA HIS A 274 -15.19 -8.19 10.43
C HIS A 274 -15.67 -6.74 10.42
N ALA A 275 -15.14 -5.91 9.52
CA ALA A 275 -15.39 -4.47 9.49
C ALA A 275 -16.87 -4.09 9.26
N TRP A 276 -17.57 -4.83 8.39
CA TRP A 276 -18.94 -4.45 7.97
C TRP A 276 -20.04 -5.13 8.75
N GLN A 277 -19.73 -6.26 9.41
CA GLN A 277 -20.73 -7.05 10.15
C GLN A 277 -20.52 -6.99 11.65
N GLY A 278 -19.37 -6.50 12.12
CA GLY A 278 -18.99 -6.59 13.51
C GLY A 278 -18.81 -8.04 13.98
N LEU A 279 -18.51 -8.98 13.06
CA LEU A 279 -18.12 -10.33 13.47
C LEU A 279 -16.86 -10.22 14.33
N PRO A 280 -16.72 -10.99 15.42
CA PRO A 280 -15.50 -10.96 16.20
C PRO A 280 -14.31 -11.42 15.36
N VAL A 281 -13.17 -10.75 15.52
CA VAL A 281 -11.89 -11.18 14.96
C VAL A 281 -11.50 -12.53 15.54
N ASP A 282 -11.07 -13.46 14.68
CA ASP A 282 -10.54 -14.74 15.09
C ASP A 282 -9.11 -14.59 15.62
N ARG A 283 -8.93 -14.89 16.90
CA ARG A 283 -7.64 -14.80 17.62
C ARG A 283 -7.05 -16.16 17.96
N THR A 284 -7.64 -17.25 17.48
CA THR A 284 -7.26 -18.61 17.90
C THR A 284 -5.84 -19.00 17.51
N GLY A 285 -5.32 -18.45 16.41
CA GLY A 285 -3.93 -18.61 15.97
C GLY A 285 -2.90 -17.73 16.69
N GLY A 286 -3.34 -16.86 17.61
CA GLY A 286 -2.52 -15.82 18.22
C GLY A 286 -2.66 -14.47 17.50
N THR A 287 -2.11 -13.44 18.12
CA THR A 287 -2.12 -12.06 17.60
C THR A 287 -0.76 -11.40 17.77
N GLU A 288 -0.41 -10.54 16.83
CA GLU A 288 0.72 -9.63 16.89
C GLU A 288 0.21 -8.20 17.05
N THR A 289 1.03 -7.29 17.58
CA THR A 289 0.71 -5.85 17.62
C THR A 289 1.76 -5.06 16.87
N LYS A 290 1.33 -4.27 15.88
CA LYS A 290 2.18 -3.33 15.14
C LYS A 290 1.81 -1.89 15.48
N THR A 291 2.79 -1.00 15.39
CA THR A 291 2.55 0.44 15.56
C THR A 291 2.33 1.08 14.20
N ALA A 292 1.33 1.96 14.09
CA ALA A 292 1.06 2.77 12.91
C ALA A 292 1.09 4.25 13.28
N PHE A 293 1.76 5.05 12.46
CA PHE A 293 1.71 6.49 12.59
C PHE A 293 0.53 7.06 11.79
N GLU A 294 -0.23 7.95 12.40
CA GLU A 294 -1.31 8.69 11.78
C GLU A 294 -1.10 10.19 11.96
N TRP A 295 -1.24 10.94 10.86
CA TRP A 295 -1.12 12.39 10.90
C TRP A 295 -2.34 13.04 11.54
N ASP A 296 -2.12 14.14 12.27
CA ASP A 296 -3.23 14.94 12.78
C ASP A 296 -4.03 15.57 11.62
N GLY A 297 -5.34 15.75 11.81
CA GLY A 297 -6.26 16.15 10.73
C GLY A 297 -5.89 17.45 10.00
N GLU A 298 -5.22 18.41 10.66
CA GLU A 298 -4.70 19.63 10.03
C GLU A 298 -3.48 19.38 9.13
N ARG A 299 -2.70 18.33 9.41
CA ARG A 299 -1.45 17.99 8.74
C ARG A 299 -1.61 16.90 7.68
N LEU A 300 -2.78 16.26 7.62
CA LEU A 300 -3.12 15.21 6.66
C LEU A 300 -2.90 15.64 5.19
N MET A 301 -3.08 16.94 4.89
CA MET A 301 -2.98 17.48 3.53
C MET A 301 -1.70 18.29 3.26
N ASP A 302 -0.83 18.46 4.26
CA ASP A 302 0.41 19.26 4.14
C ASP A 302 1.58 18.38 3.71
N HIS A 303 1.66 18.06 2.42
CA HIS A 303 2.67 17.16 1.87
C HIS A 303 4.12 17.64 2.08
N GLU A 304 4.37 18.96 2.02
CA GLU A 304 5.70 19.52 2.23
C GLU A 304 6.15 19.29 3.67
N ARG A 305 5.28 19.60 4.64
CA ARG A 305 5.58 19.36 6.05
C ARG A 305 5.74 17.88 6.37
N GLN A 306 4.92 17.02 5.77
CA GLN A 306 5.06 15.57 5.94
C GLN A 306 6.42 15.07 5.43
N GLN A 307 6.86 15.55 4.25
CA GLN A 307 8.16 15.20 3.69
C GLN A 307 9.30 15.66 4.60
N ASP A 308 9.23 16.89 5.13
CA ASP A 308 10.24 17.40 6.06
C ASP A 308 10.40 16.53 7.31
N VAL A 309 9.29 16.06 7.87
CA VAL A 309 9.28 15.16 9.04
C VAL A 309 9.87 13.80 8.68
N VAL A 310 9.51 13.23 7.52
CA VAL A 310 10.11 11.98 7.05
C VAL A 310 11.62 12.14 6.88
N GLN A 311 12.10 13.23 6.27
CA GLN A 311 13.54 13.45 6.10
C GLN A 311 14.27 13.64 7.43
N GLN A 312 13.66 14.31 8.41
CA GLN A 312 14.20 14.40 9.78
C GLN A 312 14.28 13.03 10.46
N LEU A 313 13.24 12.21 10.32
CA LEU A 313 13.22 10.85 10.85
C LEU A 313 14.31 9.99 10.22
N LEU A 314 14.43 9.99 8.89
CA LEU A 314 15.45 9.23 8.18
C LEU A 314 16.87 9.70 8.52
N ALA A 315 17.08 11.00 8.72
CA ALA A 315 18.37 11.53 9.19
C ALA A 315 18.69 11.07 10.62
N ALA A 316 17.71 11.09 11.52
CA ALA A 316 17.87 10.59 12.89
C ALA A 316 18.12 9.08 12.94
N ALA A 317 17.42 8.29 12.12
CA ALA A 317 17.61 6.84 11.99
C ALA A 317 19.05 6.49 11.59
N ARG A 318 19.63 7.23 10.63
CA ARG A 318 21.03 7.07 10.24
C ARG A 318 22.03 7.45 11.34
N ALA A 319 21.63 8.28 12.29
CA ALA A 319 22.47 8.75 13.39
C ALA A 319 22.45 7.83 14.62
N LEU A 320 21.62 6.77 14.65
CA LEU A 320 21.57 5.78 15.73
C LEU A 320 22.78 4.83 15.77
N LYS A 321 23.78 5.04 14.91
CA LYS A 321 25.02 4.26 14.79
C LYS A 321 25.99 4.51 15.94
#